data_AF-A0A2W5V2A8-F1
#
_entry.id   AF-A0A2W5V2A8-F1
#
_cell.length_a   1.000
_cell.length_b   1.000
_cell.length_c   1.000
_cell.angle_alpha   90.00
_cell.angle_beta   90.00
_cell.angle_gamma   90.00
#
_symmetry.space_group_name_H-M   'P 1'
#
loop_
_entity.id
_entity.type
_entity.pdbx_description
1 polymer ?
#
loop_
_entity_poly.entity_id
_entity_poly.type
_entity_poly.pdbx_seq_one_letter_code
_entity_poly.pdbx_strand_id
1 'polypeptide(L)'
;MTRTTWRGLTLALLIGASAPALTATGALAQSPAAAPSARPWLDARLDADKRADLAVAAMTNDEKFTVIFGYFGADMKPKYTRHPDSLDASAGYVPGVPRLGIPGQWQTDAGVGVATQG
;
A
#
# COMPACT_ATOMS: atom_id res chain seq x y z
N MET A 1 61.92 15.20 -40.55
CA MET A 1 60.61 15.84 -40.79
C MET A 1 60.30 16.69 -39.56
N THR A 2 61.06 17.71 -39.15
CA THR A 2 61.41 18.99 -39.78
C THR A 2 60.21 19.81 -40.29
N ARG A 3 60.07 20.99 -39.67
CA ARG A 3 59.40 22.24 -40.08
C ARG A 3 57.96 22.47 -39.58
N THR A 4 57.51 23.67 -39.19
CA THR A 4 58.10 25.00 -38.96
C THR A 4 56.95 25.90 -38.43
N THR A 5 57.29 26.76 -37.45
CA THR A 5 56.70 28.05 -36.97
C THR A 5 55.57 28.72 -37.78
N TRP A 6 54.61 29.46 -37.20
CA TRP A 6 54.72 30.83 -36.65
C TRP A 6 53.41 31.21 -35.90
N ARG A 7 53.44 31.67 -34.64
CA ARG A 7 53.43 33.09 -34.19
C ARG A 7 52.55 34.05 -35.00
N GLY A 8 51.41 34.44 -34.40
CA GLY A 8 50.72 35.70 -34.64
C GLY A 8 50.27 36.26 -33.29
N LEU A 9 50.76 37.46 -32.94
CA LEU A 9 50.51 38.18 -31.70
C LEU A 9 49.59 39.35 -32.03
N THR A 10 48.42 39.47 -31.40
CA THR A 10 47.71 40.76 -31.35
C THR A 10 46.78 40.87 -30.13
N LEU A 11 47.31 41.61 -29.15
CA LEU A 11 46.66 42.53 -28.23
C LEU A 11 45.26 43.03 -28.65
N ALA A 12 44.27 43.05 -27.74
CA ALA A 12 43.64 44.29 -27.23
C ALA A 12 42.26 44.10 -26.56
N LEU A 13 42.13 44.84 -25.46
CA LEU A 13 40.95 45.55 -24.95
C LEU A 13 39.74 44.81 -24.33
N LEU A 14 39.64 45.03 -23.01
CA LEU A 14 38.47 45.17 -22.15
C LEU A 14 37.21 45.68 -22.86
N ILE A 15 36.03 45.16 -22.48
CA ILE A 15 34.81 45.91 -22.07
C ILE A 15 33.86 44.89 -21.40
N GLY A 16 33.35 45.27 -20.23
CA GLY A 16 32.45 44.44 -19.43
C GLY A 16 31.03 44.37 -19.98
N ALA A 17 30.33 43.30 -19.59
CA ALA A 17 28.88 43.28 -19.48
C ALA A 17 28.52 42.28 -18.37
N SER A 18 28.04 42.83 -17.27
CA SER A 18 27.44 42.13 -16.14
C SER A 18 26.22 41.34 -16.62
N ALA A 19 26.28 40.02 -16.57
CA ALA A 19 25.10 39.17 -16.71
C ALA A 19 24.34 39.14 -15.38
N PRO A 20 23.02 39.40 -15.34
CA PRO A 20 22.26 39.19 -14.12
C PRO A 20 22.16 37.69 -13.88
N ALA A 21 22.61 37.25 -12.70
CA ALA A 21 22.34 35.89 -12.23
C ALA A 21 20.82 35.74 -12.07
N LEU A 22 20.20 35.01 -12.99
CA LEU A 22 18.79 34.63 -12.89
C LEU A 22 18.69 33.57 -11.78
N THR A 23 18.40 34.00 -10.56
CA THR A 23 18.07 33.10 -9.46
C THR A 23 16.73 32.44 -9.77
N ALA A 24 16.78 31.27 -10.39
CA ALA A 24 15.64 30.37 -10.49
C ALA A 24 15.30 29.87 -9.08
N THR A 25 14.34 30.52 -8.42
CA THR A 25 13.66 29.97 -7.25
C THR A 25 12.86 28.75 -7.69
N GLY A 26 13.47 27.58 -7.56
CA GLY A 26 12.78 26.30 -7.72
C GLY A 26 11.68 26.20 -6.67
N ALA A 27 10.44 26.44 -7.07
CA ALA A 27 9.28 26.06 -6.30
C ALA A 27 9.25 24.53 -6.24
N LEU A 28 9.73 23.97 -5.12
CA LEU A 28 9.48 22.57 -4.78
C LEU A 28 7.97 22.41 -4.67
N ALA A 29 7.35 21.83 -5.70
CA ALA A 29 5.97 21.38 -5.64
C ALA A 29 5.87 20.33 -4.53
N GLN A 30 5.42 20.75 -3.36
CA GLN A 30 5.05 19.84 -2.29
C GLN A 30 3.81 19.09 -2.77
N SER A 31 3.98 17.82 -3.14
CA SER A 31 2.84 16.92 -3.33
C SER A 31 1.99 16.98 -2.07
N PRO A 32 0.67 17.27 -2.17
CA PRO A 32 -0.17 17.29 -0.99
C PRO A 32 -0.06 15.93 -0.32
N ALA A 33 0.33 15.91 0.96
CA ALA A 33 0.25 14.71 1.77
C ALA A 33 -1.18 14.18 1.65
N ALA A 34 -1.32 12.93 1.20
CA ALA A 34 -2.62 12.30 1.07
C ALA A 34 -3.34 12.42 2.41
N ALA A 35 -4.46 13.14 2.43
CA ALA A 35 -5.30 13.20 3.62
C ALA A 35 -5.59 11.76 4.06
N PRO A 36 -5.56 11.46 5.38
CA PRO A 36 -5.95 10.14 5.86
C PRO A 36 -7.28 9.78 5.22
N SER A 37 -7.33 8.68 4.46
CA SER A 37 -8.61 8.24 3.91
C SER A 37 -9.53 8.01 5.09
N ALA A 38 -10.59 8.81 5.19
CA ALA A 38 -11.57 8.64 6.23
C ALA A 38 -12.11 7.21 6.12
N ARG A 39 -12.00 6.44 7.20
CA ARG A 39 -12.54 5.08 7.31
C ARG A 39 -13.79 5.13 8.19
N PRO A 40 -14.92 5.66 7.69
CA PRO A 40 -16.11 5.88 8.52
C PRO A 40 -16.67 4.58 9.10
N TRP A 41 -16.40 3.42 8.49
CA TRP A 41 -16.74 2.10 9.06
C TRP A 41 -15.98 1.75 10.35
N LEU A 42 -14.90 2.45 10.68
CA LEU A 42 -14.17 2.30 11.94
C LEU A 42 -14.64 3.26 13.04
N ASP A 43 -15.62 4.12 12.78
CA ASP A 43 -16.17 5.00 13.83
C ASP A 43 -17.03 4.19 14.80
N ALA A 44 -16.50 3.96 16.00
CA ALA A 44 -17.18 3.22 17.06
C ALA A 44 -18.42 3.93 17.63
N ARG A 45 -18.70 5.19 17.23
CA ARG A 45 -19.93 5.90 17.59
C ARG A 45 -21.14 5.50 16.75
N LEU A 46 -20.92 4.91 15.58
CA LEU A 46 -21.98 4.40 14.71
C LEU A 46 -22.40 2.99 15.16
N ASP A 47 -23.66 2.62 14.90
CA ASP A 47 -24.12 1.25 15.10
C ASP A 47 -23.38 0.26 14.18
N ALA A 48 -23.41 -1.02 14.55
CA ALA A 48 -22.64 -2.05 13.85
C ALA A 48 -23.08 -2.23 12.39
N ASP A 49 -24.39 -2.17 12.13
CA ASP A 49 -24.95 -2.35 10.78
C ASP A 49 -24.55 -1.19 9.87
N LYS A 50 -24.61 0.04 10.36
CA LYS A 50 -24.17 1.24 9.65
C LYS A 50 -22.69 1.17 9.30
N ARG A 51 -21.86 0.66 10.22
CA ARG A 51 -20.43 0.45 9.97
C ARG A 51 -20.21 -0.63 8.91
N ALA A 52 -20.96 -1.72 8.96
CA ALA A 52 -20.90 -2.78 7.96
C ALA A 52 -21.33 -2.28 6.57
N ASP A 53 -22.43 -1.53 6.47
CA ASP A 53 -22.92 -0.92 5.23
C ASP A 53 -21.85 -0.02 4.60
N LEU A 54 -21.21 0.83 5.41
CA LEU A 54 -20.13 1.70 4.96
C LEU A 54 -18.90 0.91 4.49
N ALA A 55 -18.55 -0.18 5.17
CA ALA A 55 -17.44 -1.05 4.77
C ALA A 55 -17.75 -1.75 3.43
N VAL A 56 -18.93 -2.37 3.30
CA VAL A 56 -19.37 -3.08 2.08
C VAL A 56 -19.52 -2.11 0.90
N ALA A 57 -20.02 -0.90 1.13
CA ALA A 57 -20.09 0.14 0.11
C ALA A 57 -18.69 0.59 -0.36
N ALA A 58 -17.70 0.55 0.52
CA ALA A 58 -16.31 0.88 0.19
C ALA A 58 -15.54 -0.26 -0.49
N MET A 59 -16.05 -1.50 -0.48
CA MET A 59 -15.40 -2.66 -1.10
C MET A 59 -15.57 -2.69 -2.62
N THR A 60 -14.53 -3.15 -3.32
CA THR A 60 -14.67 -3.61 -4.72
C THR A 60 -15.42 -4.94 -4.76
N ASN A 61 -15.86 -5.36 -5.96
CA ASN A 61 -16.51 -6.68 -6.09
C ASN A 61 -15.55 -7.82 -5.74
N ASP A 62 -14.27 -7.72 -6.10
CA ASP A 62 -13.26 -8.75 -5.77
C ASP A 62 -13.06 -8.86 -4.26
N GLU A 63 -13.08 -7.73 -3.53
CA GLU A 63 -13.01 -7.72 -2.07
C GLU A 63 -14.27 -8.33 -1.43
N LYS A 64 -15.45 -8.11 -2.02
CA LYS A 64 -16.68 -8.78 -1.59
C LYS A 64 -16.62 -10.30 -1.82
N PHE A 65 -16.12 -10.73 -2.98
CA PHE A 65 -15.93 -12.15 -3.27
C PHE A 65 -14.91 -12.80 -2.32
N THR A 66 -13.88 -12.05 -1.93
CA THR A 66 -12.88 -12.49 -0.96
C THR A 66 -13.54 -12.83 0.39
N VAL A 67 -14.40 -11.95 0.92
CA VAL A 67 -14.96 -12.13 2.28
C VAL A 67 -16.12 -13.12 2.37
N ILE A 68 -16.65 -13.62 1.25
CA ILE A 68 -17.67 -14.69 1.25
C ILE A 68 -17.09 -16.09 1.08
N PHE A 69 -15.77 -16.21 0.84
CA PHE A 69 -15.11 -17.51 0.67
C PHE A 69 -14.24 -17.85 1.88
N GLY A 70 -14.55 -18.99 2.51
CA GLY A 70 -13.80 -19.52 3.66
C GLY A 70 -12.89 -20.69 3.28
N TYR A 71 -11.81 -20.83 4.04
CA TYR A 71 -10.82 -21.90 3.95
C TYR A 71 -10.79 -22.69 5.27
N PHE A 72 -10.35 -23.94 5.25
CA PHE A 72 -10.08 -24.68 6.49
C PHE A 72 -8.71 -24.29 7.05
N GLY A 73 -8.62 -24.22 8.38
CA GLY A 73 -7.37 -23.92 9.10
C GLY A 73 -6.51 -25.14 9.44
N ALA A 74 -6.93 -26.34 9.04
CA ALA A 74 -6.22 -27.59 9.27
C ALA A 74 -5.86 -28.32 7.96
N ASP A 75 -4.73 -29.02 7.98
CA ASP A 75 -4.32 -29.88 6.88
C ASP A 75 -5.17 -31.15 6.85
N MET A 76 -5.66 -31.52 5.66
CA MET A 76 -6.40 -32.79 5.44
C MET A 76 -5.70 -33.55 4.31
N LYS A 77 -4.39 -33.77 4.48
CA LYS A 77 -3.52 -34.33 3.45
C LYS A 77 -3.91 -35.77 3.08
N PRO A 78 -3.78 -36.17 1.80
CA PRO A 78 -3.26 -35.37 0.69
C PRO A 78 -4.31 -34.46 0.01
N LYS A 79 -5.55 -34.44 0.50
CA LYS A 79 -6.69 -33.81 -0.20
C LYS A 79 -6.69 -32.28 -0.10
N TYR A 80 -6.15 -31.75 1.00
CA TYR A 80 -6.19 -30.33 1.28
C TYR A 80 -4.97 -29.91 2.10
N THR A 81 -4.41 -28.77 1.73
CA THR A 81 -3.41 -28.04 2.51
C THR A 81 -4.07 -26.76 2.98
N ARG A 82 -3.94 -26.44 4.26
CA ARG A 82 -4.55 -25.24 4.85
C ARG A 82 -4.07 -23.97 4.16
N HIS A 83 -4.91 -22.93 4.22
CA HIS A 83 -4.52 -21.62 3.74
C HIS A 83 -3.31 -21.10 4.55
N PRO A 84 -2.29 -20.50 3.92
CA PRO A 84 -1.06 -20.07 4.61
C PRO A 84 -1.31 -19.09 5.75
N ASP A 85 -2.28 -18.19 5.60
CA ASP A 85 -2.64 -17.20 6.63
C ASP A 85 -3.60 -17.73 7.72
N SER A 86 -4.07 -18.97 7.59
CA SER A 86 -4.88 -19.59 8.64
C SER A 86 -4.01 -19.89 9.86
N LEU A 87 -4.60 -19.80 11.06
CA LEU A 87 -3.95 -20.28 12.27
C LEU A 87 -3.97 -21.81 12.28
N ASP A 88 -2.89 -22.41 12.76
CA ASP A 88 -2.79 -23.86 12.90
C ASP A 88 -3.97 -24.39 13.73
N ALA A 89 -4.61 -25.44 13.23
CA ALA A 89 -5.78 -26.06 13.84
C ALA A 89 -7.01 -25.15 14.04
N SER A 90 -7.11 -24.00 13.36
CA SER A 90 -8.37 -23.22 13.33
C SER A 90 -9.46 -23.94 12.52
N ALA A 91 -10.72 -23.77 12.92
CA ALA A 91 -11.86 -24.38 12.21
C ALA A 91 -12.01 -23.79 10.81
N GLY A 92 -11.83 -22.48 10.70
CA GLY A 92 -11.89 -21.78 9.43
C GLY A 92 -11.00 -20.54 9.40
N TYR A 93 -10.81 -20.06 8.18
CA TYR A 93 -10.20 -18.78 7.89
C TYR A 93 -10.95 -18.09 6.74
N VAL A 94 -11.34 -16.83 6.93
CA VAL A 94 -11.81 -15.94 5.86
C VAL A 94 -10.81 -14.79 5.73
N PRO A 95 -10.23 -14.57 4.54
CA PRO A 95 -9.31 -13.44 4.35
C PRO A 95 -10.01 -12.09 4.56
N GLY A 96 -9.25 -11.12 5.06
CA GLY A 96 -9.74 -9.76 5.29
C GLY A 96 -9.69 -8.88 4.04
N VAL A 97 -9.88 -7.58 4.24
CA VAL A 97 -9.71 -6.56 3.20
C VAL A 97 -8.65 -5.55 3.65
N PRO A 98 -7.35 -5.80 3.36
CA PRO A 98 -6.23 -4.98 3.86
C PRO A 98 -6.33 -3.51 3.48
N ARG A 99 -6.82 -3.20 2.26
CA ARG A 99 -7.01 -1.82 1.79
C ARG A 99 -7.96 -1.02 2.70
N LEU A 100 -8.99 -1.68 3.22
CA LEU A 100 -9.97 -1.08 4.14
C LEU A 100 -9.56 -1.21 5.62
N GLY A 101 -8.46 -1.91 5.91
CA GLY A 101 -8.02 -2.21 7.28
C GLY A 101 -8.90 -3.24 7.99
N ILE A 102 -9.63 -4.09 7.24
CA ILE A 102 -10.46 -5.15 7.80
C ILE A 102 -9.57 -6.41 7.94
N PRO A 103 -9.37 -6.95 9.15
CA PRO A 103 -8.51 -8.11 9.36
C PRO A 103 -9.12 -9.40 8.82
N GLY A 104 -8.30 -10.42 8.65
CA GLY A 104 -8.78 -11.79 8.46
C GLY A 104 -9.60 -12.27 9.65
N GLN A 105 -10.52 -13.19 9.39
CA GLN A 105 -11.34 -13.83 10.41
C GLN A 105 -10.83 -15.25 10.61
N TRP A 106 -10.45 -15.60 11.84
CA TRP A 106 -10.12 -16.96 12.22
C TRP A 106 -11.29 -17.51 13.04
N GLN A 107 -11.89 -18.60 12.56
CA GLN A 107 -13.03 -19.23 13.21
C GLN A 107 -12.59 -20.45 14.03
N THR A 108 -13.30 -20.70 15.13
CA THR A 108 -13.13 -21.87 16.00
C THR A 108 -14.50 -22.44 16.38
N ASP A 109 -14.58 -23.75 16.59
CA ASP A 109 -15.70 -24.39 17.29
C ASP A 109 -15.57 -24.12 18.82
N ALA A 110 -16.44 -24.53 19.73
CA ALA A 110 -17.56 -25.46 19.65
C ALA A 110 -18.70 -25.02 20.57
N GLY A 111 -19.81 -25.76 20.54
CA GLY A 111 -20.96 -25.51 21.41
C GLY A 111 -20.68 -25.59 22.92
N VAL A 112 -19.55 -26.17 23.36
CA VAL A 112 -19.20 -26.36 24.79
C VAL A 112 -17.79 -25.91 25.19
N GLY A 113 -17.06 -25.24 24.31
CA GLY A 113 -15.68 -24.79 24.57
C GLY A 113 -14.89 -24.51 23.30
N VAL A 114 -13.73 -23.85 23.41
CA VAL A 114 -12.84 -23.57 22.26
C VAL A 114 -12.19 -24.87 21.82
N ALA A 115 -12.38 -25.25 20.55
CA ALA A 115 -11.81 -26.48 20.00
C ALA A 115 -10.63 -26.22 19.05
N THR A 116 -9.82 -27.27 18.86
CA THR A 116 -8.73 -27.32 17.89
C THR A 116 -9.06 -28.39 16.85
N GLN A 117 -8.72 -28.14 15.59
CA GLN A 117 -8.85 -29.11 14.50
C GLN A 117 -7.57 -29.94 14.39
N GLY A 118 -7.62 -31.20 14.79
CA GLY A 118 -6.48 -32.13 14.74
C GLY A 118 -6.51 -33.17 15.84
#